data_AF-A0A9P9DG44-F1
#
_entry.id   AF-A0A9P9DG44-F1
#
_cell.length_a   1.000
_cell.length_b   1.000
_cell.length_c   1.000
_cell.angle_alpha   90.00
_cell.angle_beta   90.00
_cell.angle_gamma   90.00
#
_symmetry.space_group_name_H-M   'P 1'
#
loop_
_entity.id
_entity.type
_entity.pdbx_description
1 polymer ?
#
loop_
_entity_poly.entity_id
_entity_poly.type
_entity_poly.pdbx_seq_one_letter_code
_entity_poly.pdbx_strand_id
1 'polypeptide(L)'
;MAPPQEATDIISCKKLQYCRFADLNQLHGLDNIMLPDVKCEFFDAHGAIQVEGGFEYRFASRDEFKGFFGKVFAQVQTIHIVSGAEFEEVGPDEIKAVWTLLYHASSKELSTGMHATGGGHYHETWKRKGDDWFMQSMVMNRLFYKIAV
;
A
#
# COMPACT_ATOMS: atom_id res chain seq x y z
N MET A 1 16.09 -15.53 -6.24
CA MET A 1 16.12 -15.91 -7.68
C MET A 1 15.07 -15.08 -8.41
N ALA A 2 15.10 -15.03 -9.75
CA ALA A 2 13.99 -14.41 -10.49
C ALA A 2 12.74 -15.29 -10.33
N PRO A 3 11.58 -14.76 -9.87
CA PRO A 3 10.40 -15.58 -9.67
C PRO A 3 9.76 -16.02 -10.99
N PRO A 4 8.88 -17.04 -10.94
CA PRO A 4 8.05 -17.43 -12.09
C PRO A 4 7.21 -16.26 -12.60
N GLN A 5 7.12 -16.10 -13.93
CA GLN A 5 6.37 -15.01 -14.56
C GLN A 5 4.90 -14.98 -14.16
N GLU A 6 4.27 -16.15 -14.06
CA GLU A 6 2.87 -16.25 -13.61
C GLU A 6 2.67 -15.65 -12.21
N ALA A 7 3.61 -15.88 -11.29
CA ALA A 7 3.54 -15.33 -9.95
C ALA A 7 3.69 -13.80 -9.94
N THR A 8 4.64 -13.27 -10.71
CA THR A 8 4.85 -11.81 -10.81
C THR A 8 3.69 -11.11 -11.52
N ASP A 9 3.04 -11.75 -12.49
CA ASP A 9 1.84 -11.24 -13.16
C ASP A 9 0.64 -11.17 -12.19
N ILE A 10 0.40 -12.24 -11.41
CA ILE A 10 -0.65 -12.26 -10.38
C ILE A 10 -0.42 -11.15 -9.36
N ILE A 11 0.79 -11.06 -8.81
CA ILE A 11 1.14 -10.06 -7.80
C ILE A 11 1.01 -8.64 -8.38
N SER A 12 1.47 -8.40 -9.60
CA SER A 12 1.36 -7.10 -10.27
C SER A 12 -0.10 -6.69 -10.50
N CYS A 13 -0.94 -7.63 -10.96
CA CYS A 13 -2.37 -7.39 -11.11
C CYS A 13 -3.01 -7.03 -9.76
N LYS A 14 -2.70 -7.77 -8.70
CA LYS A 14 -3.20 -7.50 -7.35
C LYS A 14 -2.71 -6.16 -6.81
N LYS A 15 -1.48 -5.73 -7.09
CA LYS A 15 -0.99 -4.41 -6.67
C LYS A 15 -1.73 -3.26 -7.37
N LEU A 16 -2.04 -3.42 -8.65
CA LEU A 16 -2.88 -2.46 -9.39
C LEU A 16 -4.32 -2.42 -8.83
N GLN A 17 -4.88 -3.58 -8.48
CA GLN A 17 -6.16 -3.66 -7.78
C GLN A 17 -6.12 -3.00 -6.41
N TYR A 18 -5.06 -3.19 -5.63
CA TYR A 18 -4.84 -2.52 -4.34
C TYR A 18 -4.92 -0.99 -4.49
N CYS A 19 -4.22 -0.42 -5.46
CA CYS A 19 -4.24 1.02 -5.73
C CYS A 19 -5.67 1.48 -6.05
N ARG A 20 -6.33 0.83 -7.01
CA ARG A 20 -7.72 1.14 -7.38
C ARG A 20 -8.69 1.01 -6.21
N PHE A 21 -8.56 -0.01 -5.36
CA PHE A 21 -9.42 -0.20 -4.21
C PHE A 21 -9.20 0.88 -3.13
N ALA A 22 -7.97 1.30 -2.89
CA ALA A 22 -7.67 2.42 -2.01
C ALA A 22 -8.30 3.72 -2.55
N ASP A 23 -8.09 4.00 -3.83
CA ASP A 23 -8.56 5.23 -4.49
C ASP A 23 -10.09 5.35 -4.53
N LEU A 24 -10.79 4.23 -4.65
CA LEU A 24 -12.26 4.18 -4.65
C LEU A 24 -12.86 3.94 -3.25
N ASN A 25 -12.03 3.86 -2.21
CA ASN A 25 -12.43 3.45 -0.86
C ASN A 25 -13.21 2.12 -0.83
N GLN A 26 -12.85 1.18 -1.71
CA GLN A 26 -13.45 -0.16 -1.83
C GLN A 26 -12.65 -1.20 -1.03
N LEU A 27 -12.40 -0.90 0.25
CA LEU A 27 -11.41 -1.61 1.05
C LEU A 27 -11.75 -3.08 1.35
N HIS A 28 -13.00 -3.51 1.17
CA HIS A 28 -13.38 -4.93 1.20
C HIS A 28 -12.64 -5.76 0.14
N GLY A 29 -12.27 -5.15 -0.99
CA GLY A 29 -11.49 -5.80 -2.04
C GLY A 29 -10.10 -6.25 -1.60
N LEU A 30 -9.58 -5.67 -0.51
CA LEU A 30 -8.29 -6.06 0.07
C LEU A 30 -8.32 -7.48 0.66
N ASP A 31 -9.50 -8.06 0.88
CA ASP A 31 -9.62 -9.43 1.38
C ASP A 31 -9.05 -10.47 0.40
N ASN A 32 -8.99 -10.11 -0.89
CA ASN A 32 -8.40 -10.92 -1.96
C ASN A 32 -6.91 -10.63 -2.20
N ILE A 33 -6.31 -9.68 -1.46
CA ILE A 33 -4.95 -9.19 -1.71
C ILE A 33 -4.07 -9.41 -0.48
N MET A 34 -4.59 -9.15 0.71
CA MET A 34 -3.83 -9.19 1.96
C MET A 34 -4.24 -10.39 2.81
N LEU A 35 -3.27 -11.02 3.47
CA LEU A 35 -3.56 -11.99 4.51
C LEU A 35 -4.23 -11.31 5.72
N PRO A 36 -5.06 -12.01 6.51
CA PRO A 36 -5.70 -11.43 7.69
C PRO A 36 -4.70 -10.86 8.70
N ASP A 37 -3.53 -11.48 8.83
CA ASP A 37 -2.42 -11.13 9.71
C ASP A 37 -1.33 -10.28 9.02
N VAL A 38 -1.69 -9.59 7.93
CA VAL A 38 -0.77 -8.67 7.24
C VAL A 38 -0.24 -7.61 8.21
N LYS A 39 1.07 -7.35 8.14
CA LYS A 39 1.72 -6.28 8.90
C LYS A 39 2.06 -5.11 7.99
N CYS A 40 1.55 -3.93 8.30
CA CYS A 40 1.81 -2.74 7.51
C CYS A 40 2.46 -1.66 8.37
N GLU A 41 3.57 -1.08 7.90
CA GLU A 41 4.27 0.00 8.58
C GLU A 41 4.59 1.12 7.59
N PHE A 42 4.46 2.37 8.03
CA PHE A 42 4.75 3.54 7.19
C PHE A 42 5.78 4.43 7.87
N PHE A 43 6.88 4.68 7.16
CA PHE A 43 8.00 5.50 7.61
C PHE A 43 8.05 6.82 6.86
N ASP A 44 8.43 7.89 7.53
CA ASP A 44 8.66 9.20 6.93
C ASP A 44 10.02 9.28 6.21
N ALA A 45 10.34 10.45 5.67
CA ALA A 45 11.59 10.71 4.94
C ALA A 45 12.86 10.63 5.81
N HIS A 46 12.70 10.55 7.13
CA HIS A 46 13.78 10.42 8.10
C HIS A 46 13.89 9.00 8.67
N GLY A 47 13.05 8.07 8.21
CA GLY A 47 13.03 6.68 8.68
C GLY A 47 12.34 6.50 10.03
N ALA A 48 11.56 7.49 10.49
CA ALA A 48 10.73 7.34 11.68
C ALA A 48 9.33 6.86 11.30
N ILE A 49 8.66 6.10 12.18
CA ILE A 49 7.26 5.73 11.98
C ILE A 49 6.42 7.01 11.89
N GLN A 50 5.56 7.08 10.88
CA GLN A 50 4.65 8.20 10.70
C GLN A 50 3.64 8.22 11.84
N VAL A 51 3.43 9.41 12.41
CA VAL A 51 2.45 9.64 13.47
C VAL A 51 1.52 10.78 13.05
N GLU A 52 0.21 10.52 13.07
CA GLU A 52 -0.80 11.53 12.79
C GLU A 52 -1.91 11.46 13.83
N GLY A 53 -2.24 12.58 14.46
CA GLY A 53 -3.27 12.63 15.51
C GLY A 53 -2.98 11.72 16.72
N GLY A 54 -1.70 11.40 16.97
CA GLY A 54 -1.27 10.46 18.02
C GLY A 54 -1.37 8.98 17.63
N PHE A 55 -1.75 8.67 16.39
CA PHE A 55 -1.78 7.30 15.88
C PHE A 55 -0.51 7.00 15.08
N GLU A 56 0.22 5.96 15.48
CA GLU A 56 1.35 5.42 14.70
C GLU A 56 0.81 4.64 13.50
N TYR A 57 1.34 4.90 12.30
CA TYR A 57 0.96 4.18 11.08
C TYR A 57 1.61 2.78 11.05
N ARG A 58 1.17 1.95 11.98
CA ARG A 58 1.57 0.56 12.18
C ARG A 58 0.31 -0.25 12.42
N PHE A 59 0.10 -1.25 11.57
CA PHE A 59 -1.08 -2.10 11.57
C PHE A 59 -0.65 -3.54 11.71
N ALA A 60 -1.26 -4.28 12.64
CA ALA A 60 -0.95 -5.68 12.90
C ALA A 60 -1.93 -6.64 12.23
N SER A 61 -2.98 -6.12 11.58
CA SER A 61 -3.94 -6.90 10.82
C SER A 61 -4.55 -6.13 9.64
N ARG A 62 -5.13 -6.89 8.72
CA ARG A 62 -5.88 -6.35 7.57
C ARG A 62 -7.07 -5.51 8.02
N ASP A 63 -7.76 -5.90 9.07
CA ASP A 63 -8.96 -5.21 9.53
C ASP A 63 -8.63 -3.89 10.23
N GLU A 64 -7.52 -3.82 10.98
CA GLU A 64 -7.00 -2.55 11.51
C GLU A 64 -6.66 -1.58 10.38
N PHE A 65 -5.94 -2.07 9.36
CA PHE A 65 -5.58 -1.30 8.17
C PHE A 65 -6.82 -0.75 7.46
N LYS A 66 -7.80 -1.62 7.14
CA LYS A 66 -9.06 -1.22 6.49
C LYS A 66 -9.85 -0.23 7.35
N GLY A 67 -9.94 -0.47 8.66
CA GLY A 67 -10.70 0.35 9.59
C GLY A 67 -10.15 1.77 9.73
N PHE A 68 -8.82 1.92 9.71
CA PHE A 68 -8.17 3.22 9.72
C PHE A 68 -8.36 3.94 8.38
N PHE A 69 -7.90 3.35 7.28
CA PHE A 69 -7.92 4.00 5.97
C PHE A 69 -9.34 4.22 5.44
N GLY A 70 -10.32 3.40 5.84
CA GLY A 70 -11.72 3.62 5.48
C GLY A 70 -12.28 4.93 6.03
N LYS A 71 -11.84 5.33 7.24
CA LYS A 71 -12.20 6.64 7.83
C LYS A 71 -11.46 7.78 7.13
N VAL A 72 -10.18 7.59 6.82
CA VAL A 72 -9.37 8.59 6.11
C VAL A 72 -9.94 8.86 4.72
N PHE A 73 -10.13 7.83 3.90
CA PHE A 73 -10.64 7.93 2.53
C PHE A 73 -12.15 8.28 2.46
N ALA A 74 -12.86 8.29 3.60
CA ALA A 74 -14.17 8.92 3.67
C ALA A 74 -14.09 10.46 3.55
N GLN A 75 -12.97 11.07 3.93
CA GLN A 75 -12.76 12.52 3.95
C GLN A 75 -11.90 13.02 2.77
N VAL A 76 -11.00 12.18 2.26
CA VAL A 76 -10.08 12.53 1.18
C VAL A 76 -10.33 11.69 -0.08
N GLN A 77 -9.91 12.20 -1.23
CA GLN A 77 -9.78 11.47 -2.49
C GLN A 77 -8.31 11.22 -2.75
N THR A 78 -7.96 10.04 -3.27
CA THR A 78 -6.58 9.70 -3.59
C THR A 78 -6.44 9.16 -5.00
N ILE A 79 -5.22 9.22 -5.53
CA ILE A 79 -4.79 8.44 -6.67
C ILE A 79 -3.41 7.86 -6.36
N HIS A 80 -3.28 6.53 -6.38
CA HIS A 80 -2.03 5.83 -6.17
C HIS A 80 -1.49 5.31 -7.50
N ILE A 81 -0.25 5.68 -7.81
CA ILE A 81 0.45 5.31 -9.04
C ILE A 81 1.65 4.48 -8.65
N VAL A 82 1.71 3.25 -9.16
CA VAL A 82 2.86 2.36 -8.99
C VAL A 82 3.53 2.07 -10.32
N SER A 83 4.85 1.93 -10.32
CA SER A 83 5.63 1.48 -11.47
C SER A 83 5.70 -0.05 -11.56
N GLY A 84 6.49 -0.58 -12.50
CA GLY A 84 6.96 -1.97 -12.41
C GLY A 84 7.75 -2.22 -11.11
N ALA A 85 7.73 -3.46 -10.64
CA ALA A 85 8.39 -3.87 -9.40
C ALA A 85 9.74 -4.55 -9.63
N GLU A 86 10.59 -4.42 -8.63
CA GLU A 86 11.74 -5.30 -8.42
C GLU A 86 11.25 -6.53 -7.66
N PHE A 87 11.30 -7.71 -8.29
CA PHE A 87 10.87 -8.96 -7.68
C PHE A 87 12.05 -9.85 -7.30
N GLU A 88 11.96 -10.47 -6.13
CA GLU A 88 12.91 -11.45 -5.64
C GLU A 88 12.17 -12.67 -5.07
N GLU A 89 12.38 -13.85 -5.64
CA GLU A 89 11.95 -15.11 -5.03
C GLU A 89 12.94 -15.48 -3.91
N VAL A 90 12.45 -15.48 -2.68
CA VAL A 90 13.22 -15.75 -1.46
C VAL A 90 12.88 -17.11 -0.81
N GLY A 91 11.87 -17.80 -1.36
CA GLY A 91 11.49 -19.15 -0.99
C GLY A 91 10.46 -19.70 -1.99
N PRO A 92 10.18 -21.01 -1.95
CA PRO A 92 9.28 -21.66 -2.90
C PRO A 92 7.85 -21.12 -2.83
N ASP A 93 7.46 -20.46 -1.74
CA ASP A 93 6.14 -19.87 -1.48
C ASP A 93 6.24 -18.40 -1.05
N GLU A 94 7.38 -17.73 -1.28
CA GLU A 94 7.65 -16.37 -0.81
C GLU A 94 8.36 -15.52 -1.86
N ILE A 95 7.77 -14.37 -2.19
CA ILE A 95 8.32 -13.37 -3.10
C ILE A 95 8.38 -12.02 -2.38
N LYS A 96 9.50 -11.32 -2.49
CA LYS A 96 9.61 -9.90 -2.14
C LYS A 96 9.40 -9.03 -3.36
N ALA A 97 8.72 -7.91 -3.16
CA ALA A 97 8.47 -6.93 -4.21
C ALA A 97 8.79 -5.53 -3.72
N VAL A 98 9.50 -4.74 -4.52
CA VAL A 98 9.70 -3.31 -4.28
C VAL A 98 9.01 -2.50 -5.38
N TRP A 99 8.11 -1.61 -4.99
CA TRP A 99 7.34 -0.76 -5.90
C TRP A 99 7.73 0.69 -5.70
N THR A 100 8.00 1.41 -6.78
CA THR A 100 7.94 2.88 -6.72
C THR A 100 6.48 3.29 -6.56
N LEU A 101 6.22 4.18 -5.60
CA LEU A 101 4.91 4.79 -5.37
C LEU A 101 5.01 6.30 -5.58
N LEU A 102 4.05 6.83 -6.32
CA LEU A 102 3.63 8.23 -6.25
C LEU A 102 2.15 8.25 -5.88
N TYR A 103 1.76 9.13 -4.96
CA TYR A 103 0.36 9.31 -4.62
C TYR A 103 0.01 10.79 -4.50
N HIS A 104 -1.22 11.10 -4.89
CA HIS A 104 -1.86 12.37 -4.57
C HIS A 104 -3.03 12.12 -3.64
N ALA A 105 -3.28 13.07 -2.75
CA ALA A 105 -4.45 13.10 -1.91
C ALA A 105 -5.03 14.52 -1.90
N SER A 106 -6.34 14.65 -2.01
CA SER A 106 -7.03 15.93 -1.95
C SER A 106 -8.22 15.84 -1.00
N SER A 107 -8.58 16.95 -0.36
CA SER A 107 -9.93 17.09 0.20
C SER A 107 -10.99 16.90 -0.88
N LYS A 108 -12.16 16.39 -0.50
CA LYS A 108 -13.31 16.24 -1.42
C LYS A 108 -13.93 17.58 -1.84
N GLU A 109 -13.76 18.61 -1.03
CA GLU A 109 -14.25 19.96 -1.29
C GLU A 109 -13.43 20.63 -2.41
N LEU A 110 -14.13 21.22 -3.38
CA LEU A 110 -13.53 21.76 -4.62
C LEU A 110 -12.88 23.13 -4.45
N SER A 111 -13.44 23.99 -3.59
CA SER A 111 -13.04 25.41 -3.48
C SER A 111 -12.13 25.71 -2.29
N THR A 112 -12.00 24.77 -1.36
CA THR A 112 -11.22 24.92 -0.13
C THR A 112 -10.64 23.58 0.27
N GLY A 113 -9.41 23.56 0.75
CA GLY A 113 -8.83 22.39 1.41
C GLY A 113 -7.38 22.16 1.05
N MET A 114 -6.98 20.90 0.99
CA MET A 114 -5.58 20.51 0.91
C MET A 114 -5.35 19.67 -0.32
N HIS A 115 -4.25 19.91 -1.03
CA HIS A 115 -3.68 18.95 -1.99
C HIS A 115 -2.32 18.48 -1.49
N ALA A 116 -2.19 17.18 -1.27
CA ALA A 116 -0.96 16.55 -0.88
C ALA A 116 -0.39 15.70 -2.01
N THR A 117 0.92 15.73 -2.17
CA THR A 117 1.66 14.78 -3.00
C THR A 117 2.73 14.11 -2.16
N GLY A 118 2.80 12.80 -2.21
CA GLY A 118 3.88 12.05 -1.60
C GLY A 118 4.38 10.96 -2.52
N GLY A 119 5.59 10.48 -2.24
CA GLY A 119 6.18 9.40 -3.00
C GLY A 119 7.24 8.68 -2.21
N GLY A 120 7.59 7.49 -2.66
CA GLY A 120 8.53 6.61 -1.99
C GLY A 120 8.45 5.19 -2.54
N HIS A 121 8.70 4.22 -1.67
CA HIS A 121 8.69 2.81 -2.06
C HIS A 121 7.85 1.96 -1.12
N TYR A 122 7.10 1.03 -1.69
CA TYR A 122 6.56 -0.10 -0.93
C TYR A 122 7.54 -1.25 -0.98
N HIS A 123 7.89 -1.81 0.17
CA HIS A 123 8.64 -3.06 0.31
C HIS A 123 7.68 -4.11 0.85
N GLU A 124 7.39 -5.11 0.05
CA GLU A 124 6.35 -6.08 0.33
C GLU A 124 6.90 -7.50 0.39
N THR A 125 6.27 -8.33 1.21
CA THR A 125 6.45 -9.78 1.19
C THR A 125 5.12 -10.42 0.84
N TRP A 126 5.15 -11.30 -0.16
CA TRP A 126 4.01 -12.01 -0.70
C TRP A 126 4.18 -13.51 -0.45
N LYS A 127 3.07 -14.16 -0.06
CA LYS A 127 3.00 -15.58 0.27
C LYS A 127 2.05 -16.32 -0.65
N ARG A 128 2.48 -17.47 -1.14
CA ARG A 128 1.62 -18.36 -1.94
C ARG A 128 0.62 -19.09 -1.04
N LYS A 129 -0.64 -19.17 -1.47
CA LYS A 129 -1.71 -19.98 -0.88
C LYS A 129 -2.47 -20.69 -2.01
N GLY A 130 -2.23 -21.99 -2.18
CA GLY A 130 -2.71 -22.72 -3.36
C GLY A 130 -2.06 -22.14 -4.63
N ASP A 131 -2.89 -21.77 -5.59
CA ASP A 131 -2.47 -21.22 -6.89
C ASP A 131 -2.45 -19.68 -6.91
N ASP A 132 -2.58 -19.04 -5.74
CA ASP A 132 -2.70 -17.58 -5.62
C ASP A 132 -1.69 -16.99 -4.62
N TRP A 133 -1.52 -15.67 -4.66
CA TRP A 133 -0.55 -14.92 -3.87
C TRP A 133 -1.20 -13.83 -3.03
N PHE A 134 -0.76 -13.70 -1.78
CA PHE A 134 -1.30 -12.73 -0.83
C PHE A 134 -0.19 -11.98 -0.12
N MET A 135 -0.38 -10.69 0.10
CA MET A 135 0.54 -9.82 0.83
C MET A 135 0.55 -10.17 2.32
N GLN A 136 1.73 -10.51 2.84
CA GLN A 136 1.98 -10.81 4.25
C GLN A 136 2.52 -9.59 5.01
N SER A 137 3.26 -8.72 4.34
CA SER A 137 3.71 -7.47 4.93
C SER A 137 3.94 -6.39 3.90
N MET A 138 3.82 -5.13 4.33
CA MET A 138 4.12 -3.95 3.53
C MET A 138 4.80 -2.90 4.40
N VAL A 139 5.97 -2.44 3.96
CA VAL A 139 6.65 -1.27 4.53
C VAL A 139 6.62 -0.17 3.50
N MET A 140 6.02 0.98 3.83
CA MET A 140 6.06 2.17 2.99
C MET A 140 7.14 3.11 3.49
N ASN A 141 8.20 3.26 2.71
CA ASN A 141 9.25 4.23 2.99
C ASN A 141 8.98 5.49 2.18
N ARG A 142 8.48 6.53 2.84
CA ARG A 142 8.18 7.81 2.19
C ARG A 142 9.49 8.56 1.97
N LEU A 143 9.73 9.04 0.75
CA LEU A 143 10.89 9.88 0.43
C LEU A 143 10.55 11.37 0.50
N PHE A 144 9.32 11.73 0.15
CA PHE A 144 8.86 13.10 0.25
C PHE A 144 7.35 13.15 0.50
N TYR A 145 6.92 14.26 1.11
CA TYR A 145 5.54 14.63 1.27
C TYR A 145 5.44 16.14 1.23
N LYS A 146 4.56 16.65 0.38
CA LYS A 146 4.31 18.07 0.26
C LYS A 146 2.81 18.30 0.32
N ILE A 147 2.42 19.22 1.19
CA ILE A 147 1.08 19.77 1.24
C ILE A 147 1.10 21.15 0.56
N ALA A 148 0.16 21.37 -0.35
CA ALA A 148 -0.25 22.67 -0.83
C ALA A 148 -1.65 22.97 -0.24
N VAL A 149 -1.84 24.20 0.22
CA VAL A 149 -3.10 24.73 0.76
C VAL A 149 -3.54 25.86 -0.16
#